data_AF-A0A7C5GUP3-F1
#
_entry.id   AF-A0A7C5GUP3-F1
#
_cell.length_a   1.000
_cell.length_b   1.000
_cell.length_c   1.000
_cell.angle_alpha   90.00
_cell.angle_beta   90.00
_cell.angle_gamma   90.00
#
_symmetry.space_group_name_H-M   'P 1'
#
loop_
_entity.id
_entity.type
_entity.pdbx_description
1 polymer ?
#
loop_
_entity_poly.entity_id
_entity_poly.type
_entity_poly.pdbx_seq_one_letter_code
_entity_poly.pdbx_strand_id
1 'polypeptide(L)'
;MEDVLNHRLTEARNWAKKLGGVLIIKGNPTVIASEESERIYLNLTGNDGMATAGSGDVLSGLIGGFLAQKVDPLNAARIAVYLHGLSGDIAVSTIGRRSLIATDILNHIPHAIQTLENGLFDPEILF
;
A
#
# COMPACT_ATOMS: atom_id res chain seq x y z
N MET A 1 11.75 21.67 2.41
CA MET A 1 11.44 20.29 1.95
C MET A 1 10.81 19.48 3.07
N GLU A 2 11.38 19.55 4.27
CA GLU A 2 10.81 18.96 5.50
C GLU A 2 9.43 19.53 5.86
N ASP A 3 9.22 20.84 5.72
CA ASP A 3 7.92 21.49 5.98
C ASP A 3 6.79 20.97 5.07
N VAL A 4 7.13 20.65 3.82
CA VAL A 4 6.14 20.15 2.83
C VAL A 4 5.71 18.73 3.20
N LEU A 5 6.65 17.89 3.64
CA LEU A 5 6.33 16.52 4.06
C LEU A 5 5.51 16.55 5.35
N ASN A 6 5.92 17.34 6.35
CA ASN A 6 5.20 17.49 7.61
C ASN A 6 3.77 18.02 7.40
N HIS A 7 3.60 18.97 6.48
CA HIS A 7 2.27 19.46 6.11
C HIS A 7 1.43 18.35 5.45
N ARG A 8 1.99 17.60 4.50
CA ARG A 8 1.31 16.47 3.84
C ARG A 8 0.86 15.39 4.82
N LEU A 9 1.70 15.04 5.80
CA LEU A 9 1.36 14.06 6.84
C LEU A 9 0.25 14.58 7.77
N THR A 10 0.34 15.85 8.16
CA THR A 10 -0.69 16.49 8.99
C THR A 10 -2.04 16.53 8.27
N GLU A 11 -2.04 16.91 6.99
CA GLU A 11 -3.25 16.93 6.16
C GLU A 11 -3.83 15.54 5.97
N ALA A 12 -3.01 14.51 5.78
CA ALA A 12 -3.50 13.13 5.68
C ALA A 12 -4.31 12.72 6.91
N ARG A 13 -3.82 13.07 8.12
CA ARG A 13 -4.54 12.82 9.37
C ARG A 13 -5.85 13.62 9.45
N ASN A 14 -5.81 14.91 9.11
CA ASN A 14 -6.97 15.78 9.13
C ASN A 14 -8.08 15.26 8.19
N TRP A 15 -7.70 14.81 7.00
CA TRP A 15 -8.62 14.23 6.03
C TRP A 15 -9.18 12.88 6.48
N ALA A 16 -8.36 12.00 7.07
CA ALA A 16 -8.85 10.74 7.63
C ALA A 16 -9.94 10.97 8.69
N LYS A 17 -9.69 11.89 9.64
CA LYS A 17 -10.68 12.30 10.66
C LYS A 17 -11.93 12.94 10.05
N LYS A 18 -11.76 13.79 9.04
CA LYS A 18 -12.88 14.47 8.37
C LYS A 18 -13.78 13.52 7.58
N LEU A 19 -13.18 12.49 6.97
CA LEU A 19 -13.90 11.50 6.17
C LEU A 19 -14.50 10.37 7.02
N GLY A 20 -14.05 10.20 8.27
CA GLY A 20 -14.54 9.16 9.16
C GLY A 20 -14.06 7.77 8.77
N GLY A 21 -12.76 7.61 8.52
CA GLY A 21 -12.21 6.30 8.17
C GLY A 21 -10.73 6.29 7.83
N VAL A 22 -10.33 5.31 7.02
CA VAL A 22 -8.93 5.12 6.59
C VAL A 22 -8.68 5.83 5.27
N LEU A 23 -7.71 6.74 5.26
CA LEU A 23 -7.23 7.45 4.08
C LEU A 23 -5.93 6.83 3.58
N ILE A 24 -5.88 6.51 2.28
CA ILE A 24 -4.68 6.06 1.57
C ILE A 24 -4.31 7.10 0.52
N ILE A 25 -3.20 7.80 0.70
CA ILE A 25 -2.64 8.73 -0.28
C ILE A 25 -1.54 7.99 -1.05
N LYS A 26 -1.93 7.46 -2.23
CA LYS A 26 -1.00 6.81 -3.16
C LYS A 26 0.13 7.75 -3.56
N GLY A 27 1.33 7.20 -3.65
CA GLY A 27 2.56 7.91 -4.00
C GLY A 27 3.78 7.09 -3.57
N ASN A 28 4.98 7.68 -3.68
CA ASN A 28 6.20 7.09 -3.14
C ASN A 28 6.83 8.05 -2.11
N PRO A 29 6.67 7.81 -0.80
CA PRO A 29 5.94 6.70 -0.19
C PRO A 29 4.42 6.89 -0.23
N THR A 30 3.69 5.77 -0.11
CA THR A 30 2.23 5.80 0.11
C THR A 30 1.97 6.05 1.58
N VAL A 31 1.05 6.97 1.88
CA VAL A 31 0.72 7.40 3.24
C VAL A 31 -0.63 6.80 3.63
N ILE A 32 -0.72 6.21 4.82
CA ILE A 32 -1.94 5.64 5.38
C ILE A 32 -2.23 6.32 6.72
N ALA A 33 -3.42 6.90 6.85
CA ALA A 33 -3.91 7.53 8.07
C ALA A 33 -5.31 6.99 8.40
N SER A 34 -5.66 6.94 9.69
CA SER A 34 -6.99 6.52 10.15
C SER A 34 -7.56 7.58 11.09
N GLU A 35 -8.88 7.71 11.14
CA GLU A 35 -9.55 8.49 12.18
C GLU A 35 -9.30 7.94 13.60
N GLU A 36 -9.09 6.62 13.70
CA GLU A 36 -8.97 5.89 14.97
C GLU A 36 -7.52 5.86 15.52
N SER A 37 -6.55 6.37 14.76
CA SER A 37 -5.13 6.32 15.12
C SER A 37 -4.42 7.63 14.88
N GLU A 38 -3.65 8.09 15.86
CA GLU A 38 -2.76 9.25 15.69
C GLU A 38 -1.49 8.91 14.88
N ARG A 39 -1.18 7.61 14.73
CA ARG A 39 -0.04 7.15 13.94
C ARG A 39 -0.33 7.30 12.45
N ILE A 40 0.72 7.66 11.72
CA ILE A 40 0.72 7.65 10.26
C ILE A 40 1.65 6.54 9.82
N TYR A 41 1.19 5.72 8.88
CA TYR A 41 1.97 4.63 8.33
C TYR A 41 2.45 4.99 6.94
N LEU A 42 3.71 4.65 6.66
CA LEU A 42 4.33 4.87 5.37
C LEU A 42 4.65 3.52 4.75
N ASN A 43 4.16 3.29 3.53
CA ASN A 43 4.58 2.16 2.74
C ASN A 43 5.72 2.57 1.81
N LEU A 44 6.86 1.89 1.98
CA LEU A 44 8.07 2.10 1.19
C LEU A 44 8.21 1.11 0.03
N THR A 45 7.35 0.09 -0.07
CA THR A 45 7.34 -0.83 -1.20
C THR A 45 6.64 -0.21 -2.42
N GLY A 46 6.96 -0.76 -3.58
CA GLY A 46 6.48 -0.30 -4.87
C GLY A 46 7.48 0.60 -5.58
N ASN A 47 7.22 0.81 -6.86
CA ASN A 47 8.11 1.53 -7.75
C ASN A 47 7.31 2.37 -8.76
N ASP A 48 8.03 3.23 -9.48
CA ASP A 48 7.47 4.16 -10.47
C ASP A 48 6.78 3.46 -11.65
N GLY A 49 7.11 2.18 -11.94
CA GLY A 49 6.41 1.38 -12.94
C GLY A 49 4.95 1.08 -12.60
N MET A 50 4.57 1.17 -11.32
CA MET A 50 3.19 0.92 -10.88
C MET A 50 2.23 2.08 -11.17
N ALA A 51 2.73 3.20 -11.69
CA ALA A 51 1.95 4.35 -12.16
C ALA A 51 1.25 4.05 -13.50
N THR A 52 0.63 2.87 -13.60
CA THR A 52 -0.07 2.34 -14.76
C THR A 52 -1.58 2.30 -14.51
N ALA A 53 -2.37 2.33 -15.57
CA ALA A 53 -3.82 2.24 -15.47
C ALA A 53 -4.22 0.90 -14.82
N GLY A 54 -5.17 0.95 -13.88
CA GLY A 54 -5.71 -0.24 -13.21
C GLY A 54 -4.94 -0.69 -11.95
N SER A 55 -3.75 -0.16 -11.64
CA SER A 55 -3.05 -0.54 -10.40
C SER A 55 -3.86 -0.18 -9.14
N GLY A 56 -4.57 0.94 -9.20
CA GLY A 56 -5.53 1.33 -8.16
C GLY A 56 -6.63 0.32 -7.92
N ASP A 57 -7.15 -0.30 -8.99
CA ASP A 57 -8.23 -1.29 -8.89
C ASP A 57 -7.73 -2.59 -8.23
N VAL A 58 -6.50 -2.99 -8.53
CA VAL A 58 -5.83 -4.13 -7.86
C VAL A 58 -5.68 -3.86 -6.36
N LEU A 59 -5.21 -2.67 -5.99
CA LEU A 59 -5.11 -2.27 -4.59
C LEU A 59 -6.48 -2.28 -3.89
N SER A 60 -7.51 -1.70 -4.51
CA SER A 60 -8.86 -1.69 -3.96
C SER A 60 -9.43 -3.11 -3.80
N GLY A 61 -9.14 -4.01 -4.75
CA GLY A 61 -9.50 -5.43 -4.66
C GLY A 61 -8.84 -6.14 -3.48
N LEU A 62 -7.55 -5.90 -3.24
CA LEU A 62 -6.85 -6.42 -2.05
C LEU A 62 -7.48 -5.92 -0.75
N ILE A 63 -7.76 -4.62 -0.64
CA ILE A 63 -8.41 -4.05 0.54
C ILE A 63 -9.79 -4.69 0.76
N GLY A 64 -10.61 -4.77 -0.30
CA GLY A 64 -11.93 -5.41 -0.24
C GLY A 64 -11.84 -6.88 0.18
N GLY A 65 -10.84 -7.61 -0.30
CA GLY A 65 -10.59 -9.00 0.08
C GLY A 65 -10.26 -9.16 1.56
N PHE A 66 -9.44 -8.29 2.15
CA PHE A 66 -9.15 -8.31 3.59
C PHE A 66 -10.35 -7.89 4.44
N LEU A 67 -11.10 -6.87 4.01
CA LEU A 67 -12.33 -6.46 4.68
C LEU A 67 -13.38 -7.57 4.69
N ALA A 68 -13.53 -8.30 3.56
CA ALA A 68 -14.44 -9.44 3.48
C ALA A 68 -14.06 -10.59 4.44
N GLN A 69 -12.77 -10.70 4.78
CA GLN A 69 -12.24 -11.62 5.78
C GLN A 69 -12.35 -11.09 7.22
N LYS A 70 -12.99 -9.92 7.42
CA LYS A 70 -13.18 -9.25 8.73
C LYS A 70 -11.88 -8.74 9.37
N VAL A 71 -10.84 -8.48 8.58
CA VAL A 71 -9.69 -7.69 9.04
C VAL A 71 -10.16 -6.26 9.28
N ASP A 72 -9.70 -5.62 10.35
CA ASP A 72 -10.06 -4.23 10.63
C ASP A 72 -9.58 -3.30 9.50
N PRO A 73 -10.28 -2.17 9.24
CA PRO A 73 -9.99 -1.33 8.08
C PRO A 73 -8.56 -0.80 7.99
N LEU A 74 -7.95 -0.44 9.14
CA LEU A 74 -6.59 0.09 9.16
C LEU A 74 -5.58 -1.00 8.79
N ASN A 75 -5.68 -2.19 9.38
CA ASN A 75 -4.79 -3.29 9.04
C ASN A 75 -5.04 -3.82 7.62
N ALA A 76 -6.29 -3.87 7.16
CA ALA A 76 -6.63 -4.22 5.78
C ALA A 76 -5.94 -3.28 4.78
N ALA A 77 -5.99 -1.96 5.02
CA ALA A 77 -5.28 -0.98 4.20
C ALA A 77 -3.76 -1.16 4.24
N ARG A 78 -3.18 -1.35 5.43
CA ARG A 78 -1.73 -1.48 5.61
C ARG A 78 -1.17 -2.71 4.91
N ILE A 79 -1.79 -3.87 5.13
CA ILE A 79 -1.39 -5.13 4.50
C ILE A 79 -1.58 -5.07 2.98
N ALA A 80 -2.73 -4.56 2.51
CA ALA A 80 -3.01 -4.46 1.08
C ALA A 80 -2.03 -3.54 0.35
N VAL A 81 -1.75 -2.35 0.89
CA VAL A 81 -0.80 -1.41 0.30
C VAL A 81 0.60 -2.02 0.23
N TYR A 82 1.03 -2.70 1.30
CA TYR A 82 2.32 -3.36 1.33
C TYR A 82 2.43 -4.48 0.28
N LEU A 83 1.47 -5.41 0.26
CA LEU A 83 1.45 -6.52 -0.70
C LEU A 83 1.35 -6.01 -2.14
N HIS A 84 0.55 -4.97 -2.38
CA HIS A 84 0.45 -4.34 -3.70
C HIS A 84 1.81 -3.79 -4.16
N GLY A 85 2.50 -3.02 -3.31
CA GLY A 85 3.83 -2.49 -3.62
C GLY A 85 4.89 -3.58 -3.81
N LEU A 86 4.93 -4.57 -2.91
CA LEU A 86 5.85 -5.69 -2.99
C LEU A 86 5.62 -6.52 -4.26
N SER A 87 4.37 -6.73 -4.66
CA SER A 87 4.04 -7.41 -5.93
C SER A 87 4.60 -6.66 -7.13
N GLY A 88 4.52 -5.32 -7.12
CA GLY A 88 5.15 -4.47 -8.13
C GLY A 88 6.67 -4.58 -8.14
N ASP A 89 7.32 -4.60 -6.97
CA ASP A 89 8.78 -4.73 -6.85
C ASP A 89 9.31 -6.09 -7.32
N ILE A 90 8.57 -7.16 -7.02
CA ILE A 90 8.87 -8.50 -7.52
C ILE A 90 8.71 -8.52 -9.05
N ALA A 91 7.58 -8.02 -9.57
CA ALA A 91 7.26 -8.07 -10.99
C ALA A 91 8.28 -7.34 -11.89
N VAL A 92 8.83 -6.21 -11.42
CA VAL A 92 9.81 -5.46 -12.24
C VAL A 92 11.13 -6.17 -12.45
N SER A 93 11.47 -7.16 -11.62
CA SER A 93 12.70 -7.96 -11.81
C SER A 93 12.70 -8.77 -13.11
N THR A 94 11.52 -9.12 -13.62
CA THR A 94 11.34 -9.92 -14.84
C THR A 94 10.81 -9.09 -16.01
N ILE A 95 9.88 -8.16 -15.74
CA ILE A 95 9.13 -7.42 -16.79
C ILE A 95 9.77 -6.06 -17.10
N GLY A 96 10.43 -5.45 -16.10
CA GLY A 96 10.93 -4.09 -16.16
C GLY A 96 9.85 -3.02 -15.90
N ARG A 97 10.26 -1.90 -15.29
CA ARG A 97 9.35 -0.83 -14.80
C ARG A 97 8.44 -0.23 -15.88
N ARG A 98 8.96 0.01 -17.08
CA ARG A 98 8.19 0.67 -18.16
C ARG A 98 7.11 -0.22 -18.78
N SER A 99 7.26 -1.53 -18.64
CA SER A 99 6.35 -2.51 -19.23
C SER A 99 5.34 -3.04 -18.22
N LEU A 100 5.45 -2.65 -16.94
CA LEU A 100 4.60 -3.14 -15.87
C LEU A 100 3.16 -2.65 -16.06
N ILE A 101 2.23 -3.59 -16.11
CA ILE A 101 0.78 -3.32 -16.14
C ILE A 101 0.09 -3.88 -14.89
N ALA A 102 -1.17 -3.47 -14.66
CA ALA A 102 -1.90 -3.87 -13.46
C ALA A 102 -2.05 -5.40 -13.30
N THR A 103 -2.22 -6.13 -14.40
CA THR A 103 -2.32 -7.60 -14.34
C THR A 103 -1.01 -8.27 -13.92
N ASP A 104 0.13 -7.64 -14.20
CA ASP A 104 1.41 -8.15 -13.71
C ASP A 104 1.49 -8.05 -12.19
N ILE A 105 1.04 -6.91 -11.63
CA ILE A 105 0.96 -6.73 -10.18
C ILE A 105 0.01 -7.80 -9.59
N LEU A 106 -1.18 -7.96 -10.18
CA LEU A 106 -2.16 -8.97 -9.76
C LEU A 106 -1.56 -10.39 -9.74
N ASN A 107 -0.86 -10.77 -10.81
CA ASN A 107 -0.26 -12.10 -10.95
C ASN A 107 0.88 -12.36 -9.95
N HIS A 108 1.49 -11.31 -9.38
CA HIS A 108 2.57 -11.42 -8.41
C HIS A 108 2.11 -11.34 -6.94
N ILE A 109 0.82 -11.08 -6.67
CA ILE A 109 0.26 -11.09 -5.31
C ILE A 109 0.53 -12.41 -4.56
N PRO A 110 0.33 -13.61 -5.16
CA PRO A 110 0.62 -14.86 -4.45
C PRO A 110 2.08 -14.98 -4.02
N HIS A 111 3.03 -14.51 -4.85
CA HIS A 111 4.45 -14.54 -4.52
C HIS A 111 4.79 -13.52 -3.42
N ALA A 112 4.17 -12.34 -3.42
CA ALA A 112 4.31 -11.36 -2.34
C ALA A 112 3.79 -11.90 -1.00
N ILE A 113 2.66 -12.59 -0.99
CA ILE A 113 2.11 -13.26 0.21
C ILE A 113 3.08 -14.34 0.70
N GLN A 114 3.53 -15.23 -0.19
CA GLN A 114 4.48 -16.29 0.18
C GLN A 114 5.79 -15.72 0.75
N THR A 115 6.26 -14.60 0.19
CA THR A 115 7.45 -13.90 0.68
C THR A 115 7.26 -13.42 2.12
N LEU A 116 6.09 -12.88 2.44
CA LEU A 116 5.73 -12.46 3.80
C LEU A 116 5.61 -13.66 4.76
N GLU A 117 4.93 -14.73 4.36
CA GLU A 117 4.76 -15.95 5.16
C GLU A 117 6.09 -16.64 5.50
N ASN A 118 7.04 -16.60 4.57
CA ASN A 118 8.37 -17.18 4.75
C ASN A 118 9.28 -16.35 5.68
N GLY A 119 8.81 -15.22 6.22
CA GLY A 119 9.60 -14.36 7.09
C GLY A 119 10.79 -13.70 6.37
N LEU A 120 10.74 -13.61 5.03
CA LEU A 120 11.79 -12.94 4.25
C LEU A 120 11.73 -11.40 4.38
N PHE A 121 10.78 -10.88 5.17
CA PHE A 121 10.66 -9.48 5.57
C PHE A 121 10.23 -9.36 7.03
N ASP A 122 10.80 -8.36 7.72
CA ASP A 122 10.55 -8.10 9.14
C ASP A 122 9.20 -7.38 9.35
N PRO A 123 8.24 -8.00 10.06
CA PRO A 123 6.99 -7.35 10.40
C PRO A 123 7.13 -6.14 11.33
N GLU A 124 8.25 -5.92 12.01
CA GLU A 124 8.44 -4.65 12.75
C GLU A 124 8.62 -3.44 11.83
N ILE A 125 8.98 -3.64 10.55
CA ILE A 125 9.02 -2.58 9.54
C ILE A 125 7.61 -2.33 8.95
N LEU A 126 6.66 -3.24 9.21
CA LEU A 126 5.27 -3.15 8.75
C LEU A 126 4.36 -2.34 9.67
N PHE A 127 4.70 -2.15 10.97
CA PHE A 127 3.83 -1.56 12.03
C PHE A 127 4.39 -0.33 12.75
#